data_AF-A0A928IER2-F1
#
_entry.id   AF-A0A928IER2-F1
#
_cell.length_a   1.000
_cell.length_b   1.000
_cell.length_c   1.000
_cell.angle_alpha   90.00
_cell.angle_beta   90.00
_cell.angle_gamma   90.00
#
_symmetry.space_group_name_H-M   'P 1'
#
loop_
_entity.id
_entity.type
_entity.pdbx_description
1 polymer ?
#
loop_
_entity_poly.entity_id
_entity_poly.type
_entity_poly.pdbx_seq_one_letter_code
_entity_poly.pdbx_strand_id
1 'polypeptide(L)'
;MCKPIVHDYTKVVEFKAPIGNKRDIVFDYYMKMANVEWTPKEDFLLTHSPEVPREYKLELEHKAGKKYYGIPYGNTRANLDEFMQFVDNSEFSCDSYYYTDIVGNHCSSSMFFAYQQIIPVGYGTFRPSSQRKGIFSLAGDLKNPGEGVWHSSTVFELNGEEAVYEAFATLEKSDILFKCIPGSGHVRMVSKVETVRDENGKIDPESSYIYVVEHTNLWFTDEQVSSWYIDKKRKFSTVFKTGFMPVTLDTFHDNTPITDAYLFYDGNNNAETVKKGINGTIKSNYPLNYLLLTIKNENNKIVKKVHVRNLGETFEFDLEKECASLDLSNLPAGKYELKLRASIARGGYDFEKFTFII
;
A
#
# COMPACT_ATOMS: atom_id res chain seq x y z
N MET A 1 48.12 -16.55 -5.95
CA MET A 1 46.76 -16.57 -6.52
C MET A 1 45.81 -17.04 -5.44
N CYS A 2 44.99 -16.16 -4.88
CA CYS A 2 43.92 -16.56 -3.96
C CYS A 2 42.78 -17.14 -4.81
N LYS A 3 42.42 -18.40 -4.57
CA LYS A 3 41.21 -18.98 -5.17
C LYS A 3 39.99 -18.22 -4.62
N PRO A 4 39.07 -17.76 -5.46
CA PRO A 4 37.81 -17.22 -4.97
C PRO A 4 37.06 -18.37 -4.29
N ILE A 5 36.68 -18.14 -3.03
CA ILE A 5 35.79 -19.04 -2.30
C ILE A 5 34.41 -18.80 -2.92
N VAL A 6 33.95 -19.76 -3.72
CA VAL A 6 32.59 -19.80 -4.24
C VAL A 6 31.73 -20.43 -3.15
N HIS A 7 30.73 -19.69 -2.71
CA HIS A 7 29.71 -20.22 -1.83
C HIS A 7 28.42 -20.36 -2.62
N ASP A 8 27.95 -21.59 -2.79
CA ASP A 8 26.57 -21.88 -3.16
C ASP A 8 25.68 -21.40 -2.01
N TYR A 9 24.86 -20.39 -2.27
CA TYR A 9 23.94 -19.85 -1.27
C TYR A 9 22.51 -19.94 -1.79
N THR A 10 21.89 -21.10 -1.62
CA THR A 10 20.42 -21.16 -1.56
C THR A 10 20.00 -20.68 -0.17
N LYS A 11 19.75 -19.38 -0.01
CA LYS A 11 19.22 -18.85 1.25
C LYS A 11 17.70 -18.76 1.16
N VAL A 12 17.01 -19.72 1.77
CA VAL A 12 15.59 -19.59 2.06
C VAL A 12 15.46 -18.67 3.27
N VAL A 13 14.92 -17.46 3.06
CA VAL A 13 14.45 -16.63 4.18
C VAL A 13 13.00 -17.01 4.44
N GLU A 14 12.79 -17.88 5.42
CA GLU A 14 11.46 -18.25 5.90
C GLU A 14 11.01 -17.17 6.89
N PHE A 15 10.00 -16.38 6.52
CA PHE A 15 9.37 -15.45 7.44
C PHE A 15 8.11 -16.08 8.02
N LYS A 16 8.16 -16.43 9.30
CA LYS A 16 6.97 -16.80 10.06
C LYS A 16 6.22 -15.55 10.47
N ALA A 17 5.13 -15.26 9.77
CA ALA A 17 4.18 -14.30 10.25
C ALA A 17 3.67 -14.73 11.64
N PRO A 18 3.49 -13.82 12.62
CA PRO A 18 2.78 -14.18 13.83
C PRO A 18 1.40 -14.74 13.46
N ILE A 19 1.03 -15.84 14.12
CA ILE A 19 -0.32 -16.41 14.07
C ILE A 19 -1.24 -15.34 14.66
N GLY A 20 -1.85 -14.55 13.78
CA GLY A 20 -2.70 -13.42 14.12
C GLY A 20 -3.93 -13.40 13.23
N ASN A 21 -5.00 -12.77 13.71
CA ASN A 21 -6.21 -12.63 12.92
C ASN A 21 -5.91 -11.84 11.63
N LYS A 22 -6.37 -12.33 10.47
CA LYS A 22 -6.23 -11.68 9.15
C LYS A 22 -6.64 -10.21 9.19
N ARG A 23 -7.73 -9.88 9.90
CA ARG A 23 -8.24 -8.52 10.07
C ARG A 23 -7.23 -7.65 10.83
N ASP A 24 -6.69 -8.15 11.93
CA ASP A 24 -5.69 -7.40 12.73
C ASP A 24 -4.47 -7.02 11.88
N ILE A 25 -3.96 -7.96 11.09
CA ILE A 25 -2.79 -7.72 10.22
C ILE A 25 -3.08 -6.59 9.21
N VAL A 26 -4.23 -6.65 8.54
CA VAL A 26 -4.66 -5.63 7.58
C VAL A 26 -4.82 -4.28 8.27
N PHE A 27 -5.55 -4.26 9.39
CA PHE A 27 -5.82 -3.04 10.14
C PHE A 27 -4.54 -2.39 10.65
N ASP A 28 -3.62 -3.16 11.21
CA ASP A 28 -2.35 -2.66 11.76
C ASP A 28 -1.50 -2.03 10.67
N TYR A 29 -1.44 -2.62 9.47
CA TYR A 29 -0.73 -2.02 8.35
C TYR A 29 -1.41 -0.72 7.89
N TYR A 30 -2.74 -0.69 7.79
CA TYR A 30 -3.50 0.52 7.48
C TYR A 30 -3.25 1.64 8.51
N MET A 31 -3.20 1.28 9.79
CA MET A 31 -2.91 2.20 10.88
C MET A 31 -1.46 2.70 10.86
N LYS A 32 -0.48 1.88 10.47
CA LYS A 32 0.91 2.35 10.26
C LYS A 32 0.97 3.41 9.17
N MET A 33 0.25 3.22 8.06
CA MET A 33 0.12 4.24 7.02
C MET A 33 -0.56 5.51 7.50
N ALA A 34 -1.54 5.42 8.40
CA ALA A 34 -2.25 6.58 8.95
C ALA A 34 -1.46 7.35 10.02
N ASN A 35 -0.52 6.70 10.71
CA ASN A 35 0.18 7.27 11.87
C ASN A 35 1.68 7.55 11.65
N VAL A 36 2.25 7.20 10.50
CA VAL A 36 3.67 7.48 10.23
C VAL A 36 4.00 8.95 10.44
N GLU A 37 4.98 9.24 11.29
CA GLU A 37 5.40 10.61 11.59
C GLU A 37 6.47 11.07 10.60
N TRP A 38 6.37 12.31 10.12
CA TRP A 38 7.39 12.91 9.25
C TRP A 38 7.42 14.44 9.41
N THR A 39 8.55 15.07 9.06
CA THR A 39 8.75 16.53 9.17
C THR A 39 9.57 17.03 7.97
N PRO A 40 9.01 17.90 7.10
CA PRO A 40 9.76 18.57 6.05
C PRO A 40 10.79 19.56 6.61
N LYS A 41 11.93 19.68 5.93
CA LYS A 41 12.98 20.69 6.05
C LYS A 41 12.73 21.93 5.20
N GLU A 42 11.98 21.79 4.12
CA GLU A 42 11.65 22.89 3.21
C GLU A 42 10.15 22.96 2.99
N ASP A 43 9.65 24.17 2.78
CA ASP A 43 8.25 24.38 2.40
C ASP A 43 8.00 23.76 1.02
N PHE A 44 6.91 23.03 0.85
CA PHE A 44 6.54 22.48 -0.45
C PHE A 44 5.04 22.36 -0.63
N LEU A 45 4.63 22.31 -1.90
CA LEU A 45 3.25 22.13 -2.32
C LEU A 45 3.05 20.74 -2.90
N LEU A 46 2.13 19.98 -2.31
CA LEU A 46 1.65 18.73 -2.90
C LEU A 46 0.42 19.06 -3.75
N THR A 47 0.53 18.90 -5.07
CA THR A 47 -0.59 19.12 -5.99
C THR A 47 -1.35 17.82 -6.24
N HIS A 48 -2.67 17.88 -6.12
CA HIS A 48 -3.52 16.76 -6.51
C HIS A 48 -3.69 16.76 -8.05
N SER A 49 -3.02 15.82 -8.71
CA SER A 49 -3.07 15.54 -10.15
C SER A 49 -2.39 16.58 -11.06
N PRO A 50 -1.40 16.18 -11.88
CA PRO A 50 -0.83 17.06 -12.89
C PRO A 50 -1.85 17.41 -14.00
N GLU A 51 -2.87 16.58 -14.19
CA GLU A 51 -3.85 16.65 -15.29
C GLU A 51 -5.05 17.59 -15.01
N VAL A 52 -5.23 18.04 -13.77
CA VAL A 52 -6.32 18.96 -13.41
C VAL A 52 -5.89 20.41 -13.70
N PRO A 53 -6.70 21.25 -14.37
CA PRO A 53 -6.34 22.65 -14.60
C PRO A 53 -6.03 23.38 -13.28
N ARG A 54 -5.08 24.31 -13.30
CA ARG A 54 -4.48 24.93 -12.10
C ARG A 54 -5.52 25.54 -11.16
N GLU A 55 -6.55 26.16 -11.70
CA GLU A 55 -7.65 26.78 -10.97
C GLU A 55 -8.52 25.78 -10.18
N TYR A 56 -8.39 24.48 -10.47
CA TYR A 56 -9.04 23.39 -9.75
C TYR A 56 -8.05 22.50 -9.00
N LYS A 57 -6.75 22.82 -9.05
CA LYS A 57 -5.73 22.11 -8.28
C LYS A 57 -5.88 22.49 -6.83
N LEU A 58 -5.94 21.46 -6.00
CA LEU A 58 -5.83 21.62 -4.57
C LEU A 58 -4.35 21.46 -4.23
N GLU A 59 -3.80 22.53 -3.70
CA GLU A 59 -2.42 22.61 -3.27
C GLU A 59 -2.41 22.42 -1.76
N LEU A 60 -1.71 21.38 -1.31
CA LEU A 60 -1.48 21.16 0.11
C LEU A 60 -0.10 21.68 0.45
N GLU A 61 -0.06 22.75 1.24
CA GLU A 61 1.20 23.31 1.69
C GLU A 61 1.70 22.58 2.95
N HIS A 62 2.93 22.09 2.84
CA HIS A 62 3.64 21.47 3.94
C HIS A 62 4.80 22.36 4.36
N LYS A 63 4.84 22.74 5.63
CA LYS A 63 5.75 23.75 6.18
C LYS A 63 6.98 23.13 6.82
N ALA A 64 8.16 23.65 6.48
CA ALA A 64 9.43 23.29 7.08
C ALA A 64 9.35 23.31 8.62
N GLY A 65 9.92 22.28 9.25
CA GLY A 65 9.96 22.09 10.70
C GLY A 65 8.63 21.65 11.33
N LYS A 66 7.52 21.62 10.58
CA LYS A 66 6.22 21.20 11.11
C LYS A 66 6.06 19.69 11.04
N LYS A 67 5.63 19.08 12.14
CA LYS A 67 5.38 17.64 12.21
C LYS A 67 4.04 17.28 11.56
N TYR A 68 4.04 16.25 10.72
CA TYR A 68 2.88 15.66 10.06
C TYR A 68 2.73 14.18 10.39
N TYR A 69 1.52 13.64 10.18
CA TYR A 69 1.18 12.24 10.41
C TYR A 69 0.46 11.62 9.22
N GLY A 70 0.81 10.37 8.97
CA GLY A 70 0.27 9.55 7.89
C GLY A 70 0.89 9.86 6.53
N ILE A 71 0.80 8.89 5.62
CA ILE A 71 1.20 9.09 4.22
C ILE A 71 0.28 10.17 3.63
N PRO A 72 0.79 11.27 3.05
CA PRO A 72 -0.05 12.33 2.53
C PRO A 72 -0.89 11.83 1.35
N TYR A 73 -2.05 12.45 1.15
CA TYR A 73 -2.93 12.04 0.06
C TYR A 73 -2.40 12.54 -1.28
N GLY A 74 -2.18 11.64 -2.22
CA GLY A 74 -1.66 11.95 -3.55
C GLY A 74 -2.09 10.92 -4.59
N ASN A 75 -1.86 11.22 -5.87
CA ASN A 75 -2.08 10.25 -6.95
C ASN A 75 -0.90 9.32 -7.16
N THR A 76 0.21 9.61 -6.48
CA THR A 76 1.35 8.73 -6.31
C THR A 76 0.84 7.45 -5.64
N ARG A 77 1.28 6.29 -6.08
CA ARG A 77 0.74 5.00 -5.62
C ARG A 77 1.70 4.37 -4.60
N ALA A 78 2.23 5.18 -3.68
CA ALA A 78 3.29 4.76 -2.79
C ALA A 78 2.74 3.90 -1.65
N ASN A 79 3.40 2.79 -1.38
CA ASN A 79 3.15 2.02 -0.16
C ASN A 79 3.94 2.61 1.03
N LEU A 80 3.75 2.03 2.23
CA LEU A 80 4.42 2.49 3.45
C LEU A 80 5.94 2.43 3.35
N ASP A 81 6.49 1.33 2.84
CA ASP A 81 7.94 1.16 2.73
C ASP A 81 8.56 2.18 1.78
N GLU A 82 7.92 2.44 0.64
CA GLU A 82 8.39 3.44 -0.33
C GLU A 82 8.36 4.84 0.27
N PHE A 83 7.28 5.16 0.99
CA PHE A 83 7.16 6.41 1.73
C PHE A 83 8.26 6.51 2.81
N MET A 84 8.50 5.46 3.60
CA MET A 84 9.55 5.44 4.62
C MET A 84 10.94 5.58 4.02
N GLN A 85 11.23 4.95 2.88
CA GLN A 85 12.49 5.18 2.18
C GLN A 85 12.66 6.65 1.79
N PHE A 86 11.59 7.33 1.42
CA PHE A 86 11.65 8.76 1.14
C PHE A 86 11.95 9.56 2.41
N VAL A 87 11.23 9.29 3.51
CA VAL A 87 11.46 9.94 4.81
C VAL A 87 12.89 9.71 5.34
N ASP A 88 13.41 8.48 5.23
CA ASP A 88 14.72 8.09 5.78
C ASP A 88 15.92 8.57 4.95
N ASN A 89 15.80 8.58 3.62
CA ASN A 89 16.92 8.98 2.73
C ASN A 89 16.96 10.49 2.48
N SER A 90 15.86 11.18 2.76
CA SER A 90 15.69 12.60 2.57
C SER A 90 15.01 13.11 3.82
N GLU A 91 15.80 13.42 4.85
CA GLU A 91 15.31 14.32 5.88
C GLU A 91 14.85 15.59 5.14
N PHE A 92 13.55 15.88 5.19
CA PHE A 92 12.71 16.07 4.00
C PHE A 92 12.82 17.46 3.33
N SER A 93 13.72 17.63 2.37
CA SER A 93 13.71 18.77 1.43
C SER A 93 13.09 18.27 0.12
N CYS A 94 12.16 19.04 -0.47
CA CYS A 94 11.67 18.71 -1.80
C CYS A 94 11.41 19.96 -2.63
N ASP A 95 11.96 19.96 -3.84
CA ASP A 95 11.70 20.99 -4.83
C ASP A 95 10.21 21.02 -5.20
N SER A 96 9.65 22.23 -5.15
CA SER A 96 8.24 22.55 -4.99
C SER A 96 7.29 22.17 -6.15
N TYR A 97 7.72 21.39 -7.15
CA TYR A 97 7.01 21.39 -8.43
C TYR A 97 6.67 20.04 -9.09
N TYR A 98 7.32 18.90 -8.80
CA TYR A 98 7.16 17.72 -9.67
C TYR A 98 7.17 16.29 -9.08
N TYR A 99 7.14 16.07 -7.76
CA TYR A 99 7.15 14.69 -7.24
C TYR A 99 5.76 14.13 -6.92
N THR A 100 4.98 13.87 -7.98
CA THR A 100 3.72 13.13 -7.96
C THR A 100 3.90 11.60 -7.90
N ASP A 101 5.11 11.08 -7.70
CA ASP A 101 5.39 9.66 -7.94
C ASP A 101 5.78 8.83 -6.71
N ILE A 102 6.10 9.46 -5.57
CA ILE A 102 6.60 8.73 -4.37
C ILE A 102 6.02 9.23 -3.04
N VAL A 103 5.56 10.49 -2.94
CA VAL A 103 5.31 11.11 -1.62
C VAL A 103 3.95 10.74 -1.02
N GLY A 104 2.98 10.29 -1.80
CA GLY A 104 1.61 10.10 -1.31
C GLY A 104 0.91 8.83 -1.77
N ASN A 105 -0.32 8.66 -1.30
CA ASN A 105 -1.20 7.59 -1.76
C ASN A 105 -2.66 8.07 -1.83
N HIS A 106 -3.53 7.36 -2.54
CA HIS A 106 -4.97 7.64 -2.51
C HIS A 106 -5.72 6.54 -1.75
N CYS A 107 -6.94 6.85 -1.31
CA CYS A 107 -7.73 6.01 -0.40
C CYS A 107 -7.81 4.53 -0.81
N SER A 108 -8.09 4.25 -2.08
CA SER A 108 -8.18 2.88 -2.60
C SER A 108 -6.84 2.16 -2.72
N SER A 109 -5.75 2.87 -2.98
CA SER A 109 -4.41 2.28 -3.01
C SER A 109 -3.89 1.99 -1.62
N SER A 110 -4.17 2.85 -0.64
CA SER A 110 -3.87 2.58 0.76
C SER A 110 -4.59 1.31 1.23
N MET A 111 -5.87 1.16 0.87
CA MET A 111 -6.62 -0.06 1.16
C MET A 111 -6.01 -1.30 0.50
N PHE A 112 -5.64 -1.16 -0.78
CA PHE A 112 -5.02 -2.22 -1.55
C PHE A 112 -3.72 -2.72 -0.90
N PHE A 113 -2.82 -1.82 -0.50
CA PHE A 113 -1.58 -2.20 0.19
C PHE A 113 -1.82 -2.87 1.54
N ALA A 114 -2.87 -2.47 2.27
CA ALA A 114 -3.26 -3.13 3.51
C ALA A 114 -3.81 -4.55 3.28
N TYR A 115 -4.54 -4.81 2.20
CA TYR A 115 -4.99 -6.17 1.87
C TYR A 115 -3.89 -7.07 1.30
N GLN A 116 -2.91 -6.49 0.59
CA GLN A 116 -1.72 -7.24 0.12
C GLN A 116 -0.90 -7.88 1.25
N GLN A 117 -1.14 -7.48 2.49
CA GLN A 117 -0.51 -8.06 3.68
C GLN A 117 -0.91 -9.51 3.93
N ILE A 118 -2.05 -9.94 3.37
CA ILE A 118 -2.63 -11.26 3.59
C ILE A 118 -3.01 -12.01 2.31
N ILE A 119 -3.23 -11.30 1.20
CA ILE A 119 -3.57 -11.93 -0.09
C ILE A 119 -2.72 -11.40 -1.25
N PRO A 120 -2.35 -12.26 -2.22
CA PRO A 120 -1.65 -11.85 -3.43
C PRO A 120 -2.61 -11.18 -4.42
N VAL A 121 -3.04 -9.94 -4.13
CA VAL A 121 -3.82 -9.16 -5.10
C VAL A 121 -2.87 -8.39 -6.01
N GLY A 122 -2.96 -8.67 -7.31
CA GLY A 122 -2.28 -7.88 -8.34
C GLY A 122 -2.82 -6.45 -8.38
N TYR A 123 -1.94 -5.48 -8.66
CA TYR A 123 -2.27 -4.05 -8.64
C TYR A 123 -3.44 -3.73 -9.57
N GLY A 124 -4.56 -3.32 -8.98
CA GLY A 124 -5.74 -2.88 -9.67
C GLY A 124 -6.45 -1.88 -8.78
N THR A 125 -6.88 -0.75 -9.36
CA THR A 125 -7.78 0.16 -8.64
C THR A 125 -8.95 -0.66 -8.11
N PHE A 126 -9.45 -0.37 -6.90
CA PHE A 126 -10.76 -0.85 -6.44
C PHE A 126 -11.79 -0.49 -7.51
N ARG A 127 -11.99 -1.43 -8.42
CA ARG A 127 -12.85 -1.34 -9.58
C ARG A 127 -13.85 -2.47 -9.43
N PRO A 128 -15.04 -2.34 -10.00
CA PRO A 128 -15.98 -3.45 -10.16
C PRO A 128 -15.32 -4.76 -10.69
N SER A 129 -14.16 -4.67 -11.37
CA SER A 129 -13.37 -5.81 -11.84
C SER A 129 -12.62 -6.61 -10.77
N SER A 130 -12.33 -6.08 -9.58
CA SER A 130 -11.69 -6.87 -8.51
C SER A 130 -12.63 -7.92 -7.91
N GLN A 131 -13.95 -7.75 -8.05
CA GLN A 131 -14.95 -8.73 -7.64
C GLN A 131 -15.14 -9.85 -8.65
N ARG A 132 -14.86 -9.61 -9.95
CA ARG A 132 -14.80 -10.69 -10.96
C ARG A 132 -13.73 -11.74 -10.65
N LYS A 133 -12.78 -11.42 -9.76
CA LYS A 133 -11.75 -12.34 -9.27
C LYS A 133 -12.11 -13.00 -7.93
N GLY A 134 -13.32 -12.80 -7.40
CA GLY A 134 -13.74 -13.35 -6.10
C GLY A 134 -12.90 -12.83 -4.92
N ILE A 135 -12.50 -11.55 -4.97
CA ILE A 135 -11.68 -10.94 -3.92
C ILE A 135 -12.57 -10.32 -2.83
N PHE A 136 -13.70 -9.71 -3.21
CA PHE A 136 -14.61 -9.01 -2.30
C PHE A 136 -16.07 -9.38 -2.54
N SER A 137 -16.84 -9.44 -1.47
CA SER A 137 -18.30 -9.62 -1.47
C SER A 137 -19.01 -8.45 -0.79
N LEU A 138 -20.30 -8.27 -1.08
CA LEU A 138 -21.15 -7.43 -0.23
C LEU A 138 -21.21 -8.07 1.15
N ALA A 139 -21.05 -7.29 2.21
CA ALA A 139 -21.22 -7.83 3.56
C ALA A 139 -22.72 -8.01 3.86
N GLY A 140 -23.03 -9.02 4.68
CA GLY A 140 -24.41 -9.42 4.97
C GLY A 140 -25.14 -10.03 3.77
N ASP A 141 -26.45 -10.21 3.90
CA ASP A 141 -27.29 -10.88 2.91
C ASP A 141 -27.81 -9.92 1.82
N LEU A 142 -26.94 -9.04 1.32
CA LEU A 142 -27.30 -8.09 0.26
C LEU A 142 -27.27 -8.77 -1.12
N LYS A 143 -28.36 -8.58 -1.87
CA LYS A 143 -28.46 -8.97 -3.27
C LYS A 143 -27.50 -8.15 -4.12
N ASN A 144 -26.81 -8.84 -5.01
CA ASN A 144 -25.90 -8.26 -5.99
C ASN A 144 -26.68 -7.89 -7.27
N PRO A 145 -26.55 -6.66 -7.80
CA PRO A 145 -27.16 -6.26 -9.07
C PRO A 145 -26.62 -6.98 -10.32
N GLY A 146 -25.55 -7.77 -10.19
CA GLY A 146 -25.00 -8.61 -11.26
C GLY A 146 -23.63 -8.14 -11.76
N GLU A 147 -23.07 -8.88 -12.71
CA GLU A 147 -21.71 -8.63 -13.18
C GLU A 147 -21.55 -7.25 -13.83
N GLY A 148 -20.60 -6.46 -13.32
CA GLY A 148 -20.21 -5.18 -13.91
C GLY A 148 -21.05 -3.97 -13.50
N VAL A 149 -22.15 -4.18 -12.76
CA VAL A 149 -22.97 -3.09 -12.20
C VAL A 149 -22.68 -3.01 -10.71
N TRP A 150 -21.77 -2.13 -10.28
CA TRP A 150 -21.39 -2.02 -8.86
C TRP A 150 -21.56 -0.60 -8.33
N HIS A 151 -22.61 0.08 -8.79
CA HIS A 151 -22.97 1.36 -8.24
C HIS A 151 -23.66 1.17 -6.89
N SER A 152 -23.17 1.89 -5.87
CA SER A 152 -23.73 1.77 -4.53
C SER A 152 -25.22 2.16 -4.48
N SER A 153 -25.67 3.04 -5.36
CA SER A 153 -27.09 3.36 -5.54
C SER A 153 -27.92 2.16 -5.97
N THR A 154 -27.45 1.37 -6.95
CA THR A 154 -28.17 0.19 -7.45
C THR A 154 -28.26 -0.91 -6.38
N VAL A 155 -27.18 -1.12 -5.60
CA VAL A 155 -27.21 -2.06 -4.47
C VAL A 155 -28.26 -1.64 -3.45
N PHE A 156 -28.38 -0.35 -3.16
CA PHE A 156 -29.33 0.16 -2.17
C PHE A 156 -30.77 0.10 -2.67
N GLU A 157 -31.01 0.45 -3.93
CA GLU A 157 -32.33 0.33 -4.58
C GLU A 157 -32.84 -1.13 -4.57
N LEU A 158 -31.94 -2.09 -4.78
CA LEU A 158 -32.29 -3.51 -4.85
C LEU A 158 -32.64 -4.13 -3.48
N ASN A 159 -31.99 -3.66 -2.42
CA ASN A 159 -32.08 -4.28 -1.09
C ASN A 159 -32.99 -3.52 -0.12
N GLY A 160 -33.18 -2.22 -0.33
CA GLY A 160 -33.90 -1.37 0.60
C GLY A 160 -33.08 -0.99 1.84
N GLU A 161 -33.56 0.02 2.55
CA GLU A 161 -32.85 0.65 3.67
C GLU A 161 -32.58 -0.31 4.83
N GLU A 162 -33.59 -1.09 5.24
CA GLU A 162 -33.50 -2.00 6.40
C GLU A 162 -32.44 -3.08 6.21
N ALA A 163 -32.40 -3.72 5.03
CA ALA A 163 -31.39 -4.74 4.72
C ALA A 163 -29.97 -4.14 4.71
N VAL A 164 -29.80 -2.90 4.25
CA VAL A 164 -28.51 -2.22 4.26
C VAL A 164 -28.05 -1.89 5.69
N TYR A 165 -28.97 -1.51 6.58
CA TYR A 165 -28.63 -1.31 7.99
C TYR A 165 -28.24 -2.62 8.70
N GLU A 166 -28.93 -3.72 8.41
CA GLU A 166 -28.53 -5.04 8.91
C GLU A 166 -27.13 -5.40 8.40
N ALA A 167 -26.85 -5.16 7.12
CA ALA A 167 -25.51 -5.36 6.55
C ALA A 167 -24.43 -4.44 7.16
N PHE A 168 -24.78 -3.22 7.60
CA PHE A 168 -23.84 -2.39 8.36
C PHE A 168 -23.54 -2.97 9.75
N ALA A 169 -24.52 -3.60 10.40
CA ALA A 169 -24.35 -4.21 11.71
C ALA A 169 -23.45 -5.47 11.68
N THR A 170 -23.28 -6.11 10.52
CA THR A 170 -22.39 -7.27 10.36
C THR A 170 -20.95 -6.92 10.04
N LEU A 171 -20.66 -5.64 9.74
CA LEU A 171 -19.30 -5.21 9.45
C LEU A 171 -18.40 -5.38 10.67
N GLU A 172 -17.21 -5.91 10.40
CA GLU A 172 -16.14 -6.08 11.37
C GLU A 172 -14.94 -5.20 11.02
N LYS A 173 -13.95 -5.20 11.92
CA LYS A 173 -12.68 -4.52 11.69
C LYS A 173 -12.05 -4.99 10.37
N SER A 174 -11.50 -4.05 9.61
CA SER A 174 -10.94 -4.27 8.26
C SER A 174 -11.93 -4.58 7.14
N ASP A 175 -13.24 -4.65 7.40
CA ASP A 175 -14.20 -4.50 6.32
C ASP A 175 -14.19 -3.06 5.79
N ILE A 176 -14.85 -2.83 4.65
CA ILE A 176 -14.85 -1.50 4.03
C ILE A 176 -16.24 -0.98 3.77
N LEU A 177 -16.34 0.33 3.88
CA LEU A 177 -17.42 1.11 3.30
C LEU A 177 -16.94 1.62 1.96
N PHE A 178 -17.59 1.19 0.88
CA PHE A 178 -17.20 1.55 -0.48
C PHE A 178 -18.29 2.38 -1.17
N LYS A 179 -17.91 3.53 -1.69
CA LYS A 179 -18.76 4.34 -2.57
C LYS A 179 -18.22 4.23 -3.99
N CYS A 180 -19.06 3.77 -4.90
CA CYS A 180 -18.75 3.70 -6.32
C CYS A 180 -19.89 4.34 -7.11
N ILE A 181 -19.65 5.52 -7.66
CA ILE A 181 -20.58 6.22 -8.55
C ILE A 181 -19.84 6.60 -9.85
N PRO A 182 -20.54 6.88 -10.96
CA PRO A 182 -19.88 7.35 -12.17
C PRO A 182 -19.01 8.58 -11.88
N GLY A 183 -17.72 8.51 -12.23
CA GLY A 183 -16.77 9.61 -12.07
C GLY A 183 -16.28 9.91 -10.65
N SER A 184 -16.73 9.18 -9.61
CA SER A 184 -16.28 9.40 -8.24
C SER A 184 -16.39 8.14 -7.39
N GLY A 185 -15.47 7.99 -6.44
CA GLY A 185 -15.52 6.90 -5.49
C GLY A 185 -14.69 7.22 -4.26
N HIS A 186 -14.99 6.51 -3.19
CA HIS A 186 -14.22 6.61 -1.96
C HIS A 186 -14.31 5.31 -1.19
N VAL A 187 -13.25 4.98 -0.45
CA VAL A 187 -13.21 3.80 0.41
C VAL A 187 -12.80 4.19 1.82
N ARG A 188 -13.39 3.52 2.80
CA ARG A 188 -13.08 3.69 4.21
C ARG A 188 -12.91 2.32 4.86
N MET A 189 -11.91 2.16 5.71
CA MET A 189 -11.76 0.95 6.52
C MET A 189 -12.63 1.07 7.76
N VAL A 190 -13.37 0.03 8.09
CA VAL A 190 -14.10 -0.10 9.35
C VAL A 190 -13.11 -0.44 10.46
N SER A 191 -13.14 0.30 11.57
CA SER A 191 -12.40 -0.03 12.78
C SER A 191 -13.29 -0.70 13.83
N LYS A 192 -14.56 -0.25 13.94
CA LYS A 192 -15.54 -0.74 14.90
C LYS A 192 -16.96 -0.44 14.42
N VAL A 193 -17.93 -1.26 14.84
CA VAL A 193 -19.36 -1.01 14.72
C VAL A 193 -20.02 -1.01 16.10
N GLU A 194 -20.97 -0.11 16.31
CA GLU A 194 -21.86 -0.05 17.48
C GLU A 194 -23.30 -0.07 16.98
N THR A 195 -24.07 -1.10 17.34
CA THR A 195 -25.46 -1.25 16.89
C THR A 195 -26.42 -1.10 18.06
N VAL A 196 -27.44 -0.26 17.88
CA VAL A 196 -28.56 -0.10 18.80
C VAL A 196 -29.82 -0.58 18.11
N ARG A 197 -30.59 -1.43 18.81
CA ARG A 197 -31.89 -1.93 18.35
C ARG A 197 -33.00 -1.43 19.26
N ASP A 198 -34.15 -1.16 18.69
CA ASP A 198 -35.36 -0.85 19.44
C ASP A 198 -35.98 -2.11 20.10
N GLU A 199 -37.10 -1.93 20.80
CA GLU A 199 -37.82 -3.01 21.48
C GLU A 199 -38.35 -4.10 20.53
N ASN A 200 -38.49 -3.79 19.24
CA ASN A 200 -38.94 -4.72 18.20
C ASN A 200 -37.75 -5.39 17.49
N GLY A 201 -36.52 -5.13 17.94
CA GLY A 201 -35.30 -5.67 17.35
C GLY A 201 -34.85 -4.93 16.08
N LYS A 202 -35.50 -3.84 15.69
CA LYS A 202 -35.11 -3.06 14.51
C LYS A 202 -33.93 -2.15 14.82
N ILE A 203 -32.97 -2.04 13.92
CA ILE A 203 -31.83 -1.12 14.06
C ILE A 203 -32.33 0.33 14.10
N ASP A 204 -31.90 1.08 15.11
CA ASP A 204 -32.02 2.54 15.13
C ASP A 204 -30.79 3.14 14.40
N PRO A 205 -30.95 3.69 13.18
CA PRO A 205 -29.84 4.17 12.40
C PRO A 205 -29.27 5.51 12.88
N GLU A 206 -29.98 6.21 13.77
CA GLU A 206 -29.54 7.47 14.37
C GLU A 206 -28.71 7.24 15.64
N SER A 207 -28.94 6.11 16.31
CA SER A 207 -28.20 5.68 17.51
C SER A 207 -27.15 4.59 17.22
N SER A 208 -27.10 4.05 15.99
CA SER A 208 -26.09 3.10 15.54
C SER A 208 -24.95 3.79 14.77
N TYR A 209 -23.72 3.33 14.97
CA TYR A 209 -22.52 3.98 14.48
C TYR A 209 -21.50 3.02 13.86
N ILE A 210 -20.85 3.48 12.81
CA ILE A 210 -19.64 2.89 12.25
C ILE A 210 -18.49 3.84 12.50
N TYR A 211 -17.39 3.30 13.02
CA TYR A 211 -16.12 3.99 13.18
C TYR A 211 -15.23 3.60 12.01
N VAL A 212 -14.65 4.61 11.37
CA VAL A 212 -13.84 4.40 10.19
C VAL A 212 -12.49 5.07 10.28
N VAL A 213 -11.50 4.42 9.68
CA VAL A 213 -10.24 5.04 9.29
C VAL A 213 -10.35 5.36 7.80
N GLU A 214 -10.12 6.62 7.43
CA GLU A 214 -10.17 7.03 6.02
C GLU A 214 -9.05 7.99 5.68
N HIS A 215 -8.48 7.78 4.50
CA HIS A 215 -7.54 8.69 3.88
C HIS A 215 -8.32 9.69 3.04
N THR A 216 -8.40 10.94 3.47
CA THR A 216 -9.22 11.97 2.84
C THR A 216 -8.37 12.97 2.07
N ASN A 217 -8.99 13.66 1.11
CA ASN A 217 -8.58 14.99 0.65
C ASN A 217 -9.85 15.87 0.59
N LEU A 218 -9.82 17.20 0.80
CA LEU A 218 -9.30 18.20 -0.13
C LEU A 218 -8.93 19.54 0.58
N TRP A 219 -9.04 19.62 1.90
CA TRP A 219 -8.89 20.89 2.63
C TRP A 219 -8.03 20.63 3.85
N PHE A 220 -6.77 21.05 3.80
CA PHE A 220 -6.00 21.23 5.02
C PHE A 220 -6.30 22.64 5.52
N THR A 221 -6.74 22.75 6.77
CA THR A 221 -6.58 24.01 7.49
C THR A 221 -5.13 24.11 7.96
N ASP A 222 -4.68 25.31 8.33
CA ASP A 222 -3.36 25.50 8.95
C ASP A 222 -3.14 24.61 10.19
N GLU A 223 -4.21 24.10 10.80
CA GLU A 223 -4.18 23.22 11.97
C GLU A 223 -4.06 21.73 11.60
N GLN A 224 -4.39 21.35 10.38
CA GLN A 224 -4.42 19.95 9.98
C GLN A 224 -3.00 19.42 9.73
N VAL A 225 -2.62 18.39 10.48
CA VAL A 225 -1.31 17.72 10.39
C VAL A 225 -1.40 16.32 9.80
N SER A 226 -2.58 15.87 9.40
CA SER A 226 -2.78 14.56 8.78
C SER A 226 -3.86 14.60 7.70
N SER A 227 -3.65 13.85 6.61
CA SER A 227 -4.70 13.57 5.61
C SER A 227 -5.61 12.40 6.02
N TRP A 228 -5.42 11.87 7.22
CA TRP A 228 -6.16 10.72 7.72
C TRP A 228 -7.15 11.14 8.81
N TYR A 229 -8.34 10.57 8.76
CA TYR A 229 -9.23 10.54 9.91
C TYR A 229 -9.18 9.14 10.52
N ILE A 230 -8.83 9.09 11.81
CA ILE A 230 -8.80 7.86 12.60
C ILE A 230 -10.06 7.80 13.45
N ASP A 231 -10.72 6.65 13.48
CA ASP A 231 -11.93 6.38 14.27
C ASP A 231 -13.03 7.43 14.12
N LYS A 232 -13.20 7.94 12.90
CA LYS A 232 -14.26 8.90 12.61
C LYS A 232 -15.62 8.23 12.79
N LYS A 233 -16.34 8.64 13.84
CA LYS A 233 -17.68 8.14 14.15
C LYS A 233 -18.70 8.64 13.12
N ARG A 234 -19.46 7.73 12.51
CA ARG A 234 -20.52 8.04 11.54
C ARG A 234 -21.79 7.26 11.87
N LYS A 235 -22.94 7.93 11.85
CA LYS A 235 -24.25 7.28 12.00
C LYS A 235 -24.56 6.38 10.82
N PHE A 236 -25.27 5.28 11.04
CA PHE A 236 -25.76 4.40 9.97
C PHE A 236 -26.57 5.18 8.93
N SER A 237 -27.46 6.07 9.36
CA SER A 237 -28.26 6.92 8.46
C SER A 237 -27.41 7.82 7.57
N THR A 238 -26.30 8.33 8.10
CA THR A 238 -25.36 9.17 7.35
C THR A 238 -24.58 8.35 6.33
N VAL A 239 -24.14 7.15 6.70
CA VAL A 239 -23.44 6.23 5.78
C VAL A 239 -24.36 5.82 4.63
N PHE A 240 -25.61 5.48 4.92
CA PHE A 240 -26.63 5.16 3.92
C PHE A 240 -26.89 6.35 2.97
N LYS A 241 -27.24 7.53 3.51
CA LYS A 241 -27.52 8.73 2.69
C LYS A 241 -26.35 9.15 1.81
N THR A 242 -25.12 8.90 2.25
CA THR A 242 -23.92 9.25 1.46
C THR A 242 -23.56 8.21 0.39
N GLY A 243 -24.23 7.05 0.38
CA GLY A 243 -24.11 6.03 -0.66
C GLY A 243 -22.89 5.11 -0.50
N PHE A 244 -22.56 4.71 0.73
CA PHE A 244 -21.45 3.79 0.99
C PHE A 244 -21.95 2.39 1.28
N MET A 245 -21.71 1.44 0.37
CA MET A 245 -22.12 0.05 0.55
C MET A 245 -21.12 -0.74 1.41
N PRO A 246 -21.60 -1.70 2.21
CA PRO A 246 -20.75 -2.54 3.04
C PRO A 246 -20.12 -3.65 2.19
N VAL A 247 -18.80 -3.81 2.30
CA VAL A 247 -18.02 -4.78 1.52
C VAL A 247 -17.01 -5.46 2.44
N THR A 248 -16.83 -6.76 2.28
CA THR A 248 -15.85 -7.56 3.02
C THR A 248 -14.92 -8.31 2.06
N LEU A 249 -13.76 -8.71 2.56
CA LEU A 249 -12.80 -9.50 1.81
C LEU A 249 -13.12 -10.99 1.99
N ASP A 250 -13.27 -11.73 0.90
CA ASP A 250 -13.77 -13.12 0.97
C ASP A 250 -12.87 -14.03 1.84
N THR A 251 -11.55 -13.77 1.86
CA THR A 251 -10.61 -14.54 2.69
C THR A 251 -10.80 -14.31 4.20
N PHE A 252 -11.54 -13.28 4.64
CA PHE A 252 -11.86 -13.12 6.06
C PHE A 252 -12.84 -14.19 6.55
N HIS A 253 -13.64 -14.78 5.65
CA HIS A 253 -14.52 -15.90 5.98
C HIS A 253 -13.80 -17.26 5.99
N ASP A 254 -12.57 -17.29 5.46
CA ASP A 254 -11.78 -18.50 5.33
C ASP A 254 -10.80 -18.64 6.52
N ASN A 255 -10.91 -19.76 7.24
CA ASN A 255 -10.00 -20.13 8.32
C ASN A 255 -8.64 -20.66 7.83
N THR A 256 -8.41 -20.71 6.51
CA THR A 256 -7.12 -21.10 5.94
C THR A 256 -6.02 -20.19 6.48
N PRO A 257 -5.00 -20.78 7.14
CA PRO A 257 -3.85 -20.04 7.63
C PRO A 257 -3.18 -19.27 6.50
N ILE A 258 -2.72 -18.06 6.81
CA ILE A 258 -1.90 -17.30 5.87
C ILE A 258 -0.57 -18.06 5.72
N THR A 259 -0.19 -18.40 4.49
CA THR A 259 1.10 -19.04 4.23
C THR A 259 2.23 -18.07 4.48
N ASP A 260 3.35 -18.56 4.99
CA ASP A 260 4.57 -17.78 5.14
C ASP A 260 5.00 -17.20 3.79
N ALA A 261 5.39 -15.93 3.78
CA ALA A 261 5.93 -15.31 2.58
C ALA A 261 7.33 -15.88 2.35
N TYR A 262 7.59 -16.42 1.16
CA TYR A 262 8.94 -16.84 0.76
C TYR A 262 9.48 -15.91 -0.31
N LEU A 263 10.78 -15.70 -0.26
CA LEU A 263 11.54 -15.03 -1.30
C LEU A 263 12.75 -15.90 -1.64
N PHE A 264 12.88 -16.28 -2.91
CA PHE A 264 14.03 -17.05 -3.41
C PHE A 264 14.82 -16.21 -4.40
N TYR A 265 16.13 -16.11 -4.19
CA TYR A 265 17.08 -15.51 -5.14
C TYR A 265 18.04 -16.59 -5.65
N ASP A 266 18.18 -16.67 -6.98
CA ASP A 266 19.16 -17.51 -7.67
C ASP A 266 19.96 -16.63 -8.63
N GLY A 267 21.25 -16.45 -8.36
CA GLY A 267 22.13 -15.59 -9.14
C GLY A 267 23.55 -16.12 -9.23
N ASN A 268 24.21 -15.83 -10.36
CA ASN A 268 25.55 -16.34 -10.66
C ASN A 268 26.64 -15.29 -10.35
N ASN A 269 26.95 -15.11 -9.05
CA ASN A 269 27.72 -13.97 -8.55
C ASN A 269 29.24 -14.22 -8.43
N ASN A 270 29.87 -14.79 -9.47
CA ASN A 270 31.33 -14.88 -9.49
C ASN A 270 31.98 -13.50 -9.78
N ALA A 271 33.26 -13.34 -9.46
CA ALA A 271 33.98 -12.07 -9.58
C ALA A 271 34.08 -11.53 -11.03
N GLU A 272 33.94 -12.39 -12.05
CA GLU A 272 33.85 -11.96 -13.45
C GLU A 272 32.44 -11.49 -13.82
N THR A 273 31.38 -12.08 -13.23
CA THR A 273 29.99 -11.66 -13.47
C THR A 273 29.74 -10.26 -12.90
N VAL A 274 30.27 -9.92 -11.72
CA VAL A 274 30.05 -8.58 -11.12
C VAL A 274 30.58 -7.43 -11.99
N LYS A 275 31.60 -7.67 -12.83
CA LYS A 275 32.09 -6.69 -13.82
C LYS A 275 31.14 -6.50 -15.02
N LYS A 276 30.26 -7.47 -15.28
CA LYS A 276 29.31 -7.49 -16.40
C LYS A 276 27.87 -7.18 -15.99
N GLY A 277 27.54 -7.38 -14.71
CA GLY A 277 26.20 -7.19 -14.15
C GLY A 277 25.88 -8.30 -13.15
N ILE A 278 25.04 -7.98 -12.17
CA ILE A 278 24.48 -8.96 -11.22
C ILE A 278 23.17 -9.49 -11.79
N ASN A 279 23.11 -10.78 -12.09
CA ASN A 279 21.93 -11.40 -12.69
C ASN A 279 21.31 -12.39 -11.71
N GLY A 280 19.97 -12.47 -11.70
CA GLY A 280 19.28 -13.56 -11.03
C GLY A 280 17.76 -13.49 -11.06
N THR A 281 17.14 -14.50 -10.48
CA THR A 281 15.68 -14.65 -10.44
C THR A 281 15.17 -14.48 -9.03
N ILE A 282 14.13 -13.67 -8.84
CA ILE A 282 13.39 -13.54 -7.58
C ILE A 282 12.02 -14.21 -7.72
N LYS A 283 11.73 -15.19 -6.85
CA LYS A 283 10.41 -15.86 -6.77
C LYS A 283 9.77 -15.61 -5.42
N SER A 284 8.45 -15.40 -5.42
CA SER A 284 7.65 -15.19 -4.21
C SER A 284 6.24 -15.78 -4.37
N ASN A 285 5.63 -16.24 -3.28
CA ASN A 285 4.20 -16.58 -3.24
C ASN A 285 3.28 -15.36 -3.04
N TYR A 286 3.87 -14.18 -2.86
CA TYR A 286 3.18 -12.89 -2.84
C TYR A 286 3.73 -11.98 -3.95
N PRO A 287 2.92 -11.05 -4.49
CA PRO A 287 3.40 -10.03 -5.42
C PRO A 287 4.59 -9.27 -4.84
N LEU A 288 5.59 -9.05 -5.69
CA LEU A 288 6.74 -8.24 -5.38
C LEU A 288 6.36 -6.76 -5.52
N ASN A 289 6.24 -6.06 -4.39
CA ASN A 289 5.87 -4.65 -4.40
C ASN A 289 6.96 -3.81 -5.05
N TYR A 290 8.21 -4.03 -4.65
CA TYR A 290 9.38 -3.41 -5.26
C TYR A 290 10.65 -4.22 -5.05
N LEU A 291 11.65 -3.88 -5.85
CA LEU A 291 13.04 -4.24 -5.66
C LEU A 291 13.88 -2.96 -5.56
N LEU A 292 14.70 -2.87 -4.52
CA LEU A 292 15.61 -1.77 -4.28
C LEU A 292 17.05 -2.27 -4.27
N LEU A 293 17.84 -1.79 -5.22
CA LEU A 293 19.28 -1.98 -5.31
C LEU A 293 19.97 -0.72 -4.79
N THR A 294 20.87 -0.86 -3.81
CA THR A 294 21.65 0.26 -3.26
C THR A 294 23.13 -0.08 -3.30
N ILE A 295 23.94 0.73 -3.98
CA ILE A 295 25.39 0.60 -3.97
C ILE A 295 25.98 1.67 -3.06
N LYS A 296 26.79 1.25 -2.11
CA LYS A 296 27.59 2.12 -1.23
C LYS A 296 29.07 1.99 -1.55
N ASN A 297 29.84 3.05 -1.41
CA ASN A 297 31.31 2.97 -1.44
C ASN A 297 31.87 2.59 -0.06
N GLU A 298 33.19 2.47 0.04
CA GLU A 298 33.92 2.18 1.30
C GLU A 298 33.64 3.16 2.45
N ASN A 299 33.21 4.39 2.15
CA ASN A 299 32.84 5.40 3.13
C ASN A 299 31.36 5.33 3.54
N ASN A 300 30.66 4.23 3.21
CA ASN A 300 29.22 4.03 3.40
C ASN A 300 28.33 5.03 2.65
N LYS A 301 28.88 5.86 1.75
CA LYS A 301 28.10 6.78 0.92
C LYS A 301 27.40 6.02 -0.19
N ILE A 302 26.08 6.20 -0.32
CA ILE A 302 25.30 5.65 -1.43
C ILE A 302 25.75 6.35 -2.72
N VAL A 303 26.29 5.58 -3.68
CA VAL A 303 26.76 6.07 -4.98
C VAL A 303 25.79 5.76 -6.11
N LYS A 304 24.91 4.77 -5.93
CA LYS A 304 23.86 4.41 -6.88
C LYS A 304 22.68 3.79 -6.15
N LYS A 305 21.47 4.09 -6.59
CA LYS A 305 20.22 3.52 -6.10
C LYS A 305 19.30 3.23 -7.28
N VAL A 306 18.78 2.02 -7.40
CA VAL A 306 17.80 1.64 -8.42
C VAL A 306 16.58 1.04 -7.76
N HIS A 307 15.41 1.51 -8.19
CA HIS A 307 14.12 1.12 -7.65
C HIS A 307 13.27 0.57 -8.79
N VAL A 308 12.91 -0.71 -8.70
CA VAL A 308 12.06 -1.41 -9.67
C VAL A 308 10.70 -1.68 -9.01
N ARG A 309 9.61 -1.35 -9.71
CA ARG A 309 8.23 -1.38 -9.17
C ARG A 309 7.33 -2.32 -9.96
N ASN A 310 6.20 -2.70 -9.36
CA ASN A 310 5.12 -3.48 -9.99
C ASN A 310 5.59 -4.83 -10.53
N LEU A 311 6.36 -5.54 -9.72
CA LEU A 311 6.93 -6.82 -10.07
C LEU A 311 5.87 -7.89 -9.76
N GLY A 312 5.52 -8.73 -10.72
CA GLY A 312 4.52 -9.78 -10.52
C GLY A 312 4.94 -10.80 -9.46
N GLU A 313 4.29 -11.97 -9.46
CA GLU A 313 4.61 -13.07 -8.53
C GLU A 313 5.98 -13.71 -8.83
N THR A 314 6.46 -13.60 -10.07
CA THR A 314 7.81 -13.98 -10.48
C THR A 314 8.47 -12.81 -11.18
N PHE A 315 9.69 -12.46 -10.74
CA PHE A 315 10.48 -11.40 -11.36
C PHE A 315 11.86 -11.95 -11.72
N GLU A 316 12.14 -12.02 -13.01
CA GLU A 316 13.49 -12.24 -13.51
C GLU A 316 14.15 -10.88 -13.69
N PHE A 317 15.32 -10.68 -13.08
CA PHE A 317 16.12 -9.50 -13.32
C PHE A 317 17.47 -9.90 -13.91
N ASP A 318 17.68 -9.43 -15.12
CA ASP A 318 18.92 -9.57 -15.86
C ASP A 318 19.48 -8.15 -16.02
N LEU A 319 20.63 -7.85 -15.43
CA LEU A 319 21.29 -6.56 -15.60
C LEU A 319 21.95 -6.43 -16.98
N GLU A 320 22.08 -7.53 -17.74
CA GLU A 320 22.53 -7.51 -19.14
C GLU A 320 21.37 -7.26 -20.13
N LYS A 321 20.10 -7.41 -19.71
CA LYS A 321 18.92 -7.14 -20.55
C LYS A 321 18.09 -5.99 -20.00
N GLU A 322 17.32 -5.31 -20.86
CA GLU A 322 16.69 -4.01 -20.64
C GLU A 322 15.70 -3.87 -19.45
N CYS A 323 15.50 -4.88 -18.60
CA CYS A 323 14.50 -4.80 -17.55
C CYS A 323 14.96 -4.17 -16.22
N ALA A 324 16.27 -3.97 -15.99
CA ALA A 324 16.75 -3.06 -14.92
C ALA A 324 18.26 -2.75 -15.02
N SER A 325 18.85 -2.47 -16.19
CA SER A 325 20.32 -2.33 -16.30
C SER A 325 20.92 -1.29 -15.34
N LEU A 326 21.99 -1.68 -14.64
CA LEU A 326 22.70 -0.85 -13.68
C LEU A 326 24.05 -0.48 -14.28
N ASP A 327 24.12 0.65 -14.96
CA ASP A 327 25.40 1.14 -15.49
C ASP A 327 26.33 1.55 -14.34
N LEU A 328 27.42 0.77 -14.17
CA LEU A 328 28.48 0.98 -13.20
C LEU A 328 29.76 1.55 -13.83
N SER A 329 29.79 1.76 -15.15
CA SER A 329 31.00 2.16 -15.88
C SER A 329 31.59 3.50 -15.42
N ASN A 330 30.75 4.35 -14.83
CA ASN A 330 31.13 5.68 -14.35
C ASN A 330 31.53 5.73 -12.86
N LEU A 331 31.54 4.60 -12.16
CA LEU A 331 32.00 4.55 -10.78
C LEU A 331 33.55 4.51 -10.75
N PRO A 332 34.20 5.30 -9.87
CA PRO A 332 35.64 5.24 -9.69
C PRO A 332 36.13 3.83 -9.32
N ALA A 333 37.41 3.55 -9.58
CA ALA A 333 38.03 2.35 -9.05
C ALA A 333 37.97 2.36 -7.51
N GLY A 334 37.56 1.25 -6.91
CA GLY A 334 37.33 1.21 -5.46
C GLY A 334 36.45 0.06 -5.01
N LYS A 335 36.29 -0.04 -3.67
CA LYS A 335 35.47 -1.06 -3.02
C LYS A 335 34.04 -0.56 -2.80
N TYR A 336 33.07 -1.42 -3.13
CA TYR A 336 31.65 -1.12 -3.06
C TYR A 336 30.86 -2.23 -2.36
N GLU A 337 29.76 -1.86 -1.68
CA GLU A 337 28.74 -2.76 -1.14
C GLU A 337 27.46 -2.61 -1.99
N LEU A 338 27.01 -3.66 -2.69
CA LEU A 338 25.62 -3.73 -3.18
C LEU A 338 24.76 -4.34 -2.09
N LYS A 339 23.71 -3.62 -1.70
CA LYS A 339 22.61 -4.09 -0.88
C LYS A 339 21.36 -4.24 -1.74
N LEU A 340 20.76 -5.40 -1.68
CA LEU A 340 19.52 -5.69 -2.38
C LEU A 340 18.39 -5.86 -1.36
N ARG A 341 17.27 -5.17 -1.58
CA ARG A 341 16.08 -5.20 -0.72
C ARG A 341 14.85 -5.44 -1.58
N ALA A 342 14.04 -6.45 -1.25
CA ALA A 342 12.78 -6.71 -1.93
C ALA A 342 11.64 -6.48 -0.94
N SER A 343 10.51 -5.95 -1.40
CA SER A 343 9.30 -5.91 -0.58
C SER A 343 8.28 -6.89 -1.13
N ILE A 344 7.83 -7.77 -0.26
CA ILE A 344 6.71 -8.70 -0.48
C ILE A 344 5.77 -8.55 0.71
N ALA A 345 4.46 -8.51 0.45
CA ALA A 345 3.44 -8.43 1.50
C ALA A 345 3.81 -7.45 2.65
N ARG A 346 4.19 -8.01 3.83
CA ARG A 346 4.35 -7.35 5.14
C ARG A 346 5.60 -6.52 5.40
N GLY A 347 6.42 -6.28 4.39
CA GLY A 347 7.49 -5.31 4.50
C GLY A 347 8.61 -5.50 3.51
N GLY A 348 9.64 -4.67 3.67
CA GLY A 348 10.89 -4.75 2.93
C GLY A 348 11.90 -5.64 3.64
N TYR A 349 12.42 -6.61 2.91
CA TYR A 349 13.42 -7.57 3.35
C TYR A 349 14.74 -7.28 2.67
N ASP A 350 15.76 -6.99 3.46
CA ASP A 350 17.14 -6.92 3.00
C ASP A 350 17.65 -8.35 2.83
N PHE A 351 18.05 -8.74 1.63
CA PHE A 351 18.34 -10.15 1.35
C PHE A 351 19.82 -10.44 1.19
N GLU A 352 20.58 -9.58 0.51
CA GLU A 352 22.02 -9.76 0.37
C GLU A 352 22.80 -8.46 0.41
N LYS A 353 24.03 -8.60 0.92
CA LYS A 353 25.10 -7.61 0.86
C LYS A 353 26.26 -8.25 0.10
N PHE A 354 26.55 -7.72 -1.08
CA PHE A 354 27.71 -8.12 -1.85
C PHE A 354 28.78 -7.05 -1.73
N THR A 355 30.02 -7.47 -1.56
CA THR A 355 31.14 -6.55 -1.65
C THR A 355 31.89 -6.82 -2.95
N PHE A 356 32.17 -5.78 -3.73
CA PHE A 356 32.90 -5.89 -4.99
C PHE A 356 33.92 -4.77 -5.15
N ILE A 357 34.82 -4.94 -6.11
CA ILE A 357 35.88 -3.97 -6.43
C ILE A 357 35.75 -3.65 -7.91
N ILE A 358 35.66 -2.37 -8.24
CA ILE A 358 35.78 -1.84 -9.61
C ILE A 358 37.24 -1.55 -9.89
#